data_AF-A0A4U7B6D9-F1
#
_entry.id   AF-A0A4U7B6D9-F1
#
_cell.length_a   1.000
_cell.length_b   1.000
_cell.length_c   1.000
_cell.angle_alpha   90.00
_cell.angle_beta   90.00
_cell.angle_gamma   90.00
#
_symmetry.space_group_name_H-M   'P 1'
#
loop_
_entity.id
_entity.type
_entity.pdbx_description
1 polymer ?
#
loop_
_entity_poly.entity_id
_entity_poly.type
_entity_poly.pdbx_seq_one_letter_code
_entity_poly.pdbx_strand_id
1 'polypeptide(L)'
;MATSSTSAAAKGATYLIALQVSSRALTFLLNQILLRFLTPATLGRAVQLELYSISVLFFARESLRVAVQRVGSTDAESEPVAVESQDEKSEATESSETQSKKASGVQIVVNLSYLSLLLGIPLALLLGGLSWTTLSGAEGEIAATPYIGHAVFIYGLAAVIELASEPGFVAAQTLLLFKVRAGAEAAGTVVKTFATVGSALVAHRLRLDLGVLPFAFGQLAFASTLLLYYILKLTPIGNQNSFTLLPTRLNQPTQSTNTSQTNNDYLFSHFSRPLLKIAGSLTIQSTIKYILTQGDSLLITALATLQDQGSYALASNYGGLIARMLFQPIEEASRNLFAKLCASSAPDPKLNTKPTPSPGPQRAAQILTTILKIYTLLSLPIATLGPSLAPPLLSLIAGPRWTALGAGDVLGAYAYYIPLLALNGVLEAFVSATATNKDLYVQSLWMGASFVAFAGTAWGAVVGAGLGAKGVVLANAVNMVGRIAWCAGFVTGWFGGRGVEFSVLNVLPSAGSVAVAASVPVLLNASKGTLGAYGVLGEIARVGVVGVVLVAAIGIFEIQFFKQCYTLIKSSR
;
A
#
# COMPACT_ATOMS: atom_id res chain seq x y z
N MET A 1 -36.56 -4.09 -13.91
CA MET A 1 -35.41 -5.02 -13.75
C MET A 1 -34.05 -4.34 -13.49
N ALA A 2 -33.91 -3.01 -13.57
CA ALA A 2 -32.63 -2.31 -13.31
C ALA A 2 -32.32 -2.01 -11.82
N THR A 3 -33.30 -2.15 -10.93
CA THR A 3 -33.16 -1.89 -9.48
C THR A 3 -32.65 -3.09 -8.67
N SER A 4 -32.77 -4.31 -9.20
CA SER A 4 -32.27 -5.52 -8.53
C SER A 4 -30.76 -5.74 -8.75
N SER A 5 -30.22 -5.35 -9.91
CA SER A 5 -28.79 -5.47 -10.23
C SER A 5 -27.93 -4.48 -9.44
N THR A 6 -28.41 -3.25 -9.23
CA THR A 6 -27.75 -2.23 -8.38
C THR A 6 -27.79 -2.60 -6.90
N SER A 7 -28.89 -3.17 -6.41
CA SER A 7 -28.99 -3.69 -5.03
C SER A 7 -28.08 -4.90 -4.79
N ALA A 8 -27.99 -5.82 -5.76
CA ALA A 8 -27.08 -6.97 -5.69
C ALA A 8 -25.60 -6.55 -5.80
N ALA A 9 -25.27 -5.58 -6.66
CA ALA A 9 -23.93 -5.02 -6.78
C ALA A 9 -23.52 -4.24 -5.52
N ALA A 10 -24.44 -3.46 -4.93
CA ALA A 10 -24.21 -2.77 -3.66
C ALA A 10 -24.00 -3.76 -2.51
N LYS A 11 -24.83 -4.81 -2.39
CA LYS A 11 -24.65 -5.89 -1.40
C LYS A 11 -23.33 -6.64 -1.61
N GLY A 12 -22.94 -6.90 -2.84
CA GLY A 12 -21.65 -7.52 -3.18
C GLY A 12 -20.45 -6.63 -2.79
N ALA A 13 -20.53 -5.33 -3.06
CA ALA A 13 -19.51 -4.36 -2.65
C ALA A 13 -19.43 -4.25 -1.11
N THR A 14 -20.55 -4.16 -0.41
CA THR A 14 -20.59 -4.14 1.06
C THR A 14 -20.02 -5.43 1.66
N TYR A 15 -20.31 -6.60 1.07
CA TYR A 15 -19.75 -7.87 1.51
C TYR A 15 -18.23 -7.94 1.32
N LEU A 16 -17.71 -7.46 0.18
CA LEU A 16 -16.26 -7.41 -0.06
C LEU A 16 -15.55 -6.45 0.90
N ILE A 17 -16.14 -5.28 1.16
CA ILE A 17 -15.62 -4.32 2.14
C ILE A 17 -15.66 -4.93 3.54
N ALA A 18 -16.78 -5.54 3.95
CA ALA A 18 -16.92 -6.18 5.25
C ALA A 18 -15.93 -7.34 5.43
N LEU A 19 -15.72 -8.15 4.39
CA LEU A 19 -14.75 -9.25 4.39
C LEU A 19 -13.32 -8.71 4.52
N GLN A 20 -12.97 -7.65 3.80
CA GLN A 20 -11.65 -7.02 3.87
C GLN A 20 -11.40 -6.39 5.25
N VAL A 21 -12.39 -5.71 5.82
CA VAL A 21 -12.31 -5.16 7.18
C VAL A 21 -12.20 -6.28 8.21
N SER A 22 -13.01 -7.34 8.11
CA SER A 22 -12.98 -8.46 9.05
C SER A 22 -11.66 -9.24 9.00
N SER A 23 -11.11 -9.47 7.80
CA SER A 23 -9.79 -10.09 7.63
C SER A 23 -8.67 -9.21 8.22
N ARG A 24 -8.71 -7.89 7.98
CA ARG A 24 -7.76 -6.93 8.57
C ARG A 24 -7.89 -6.86 10.10
N ALA A 25 -9.11 -6.95 10.63
CA ALA A 25 -9.35 -6.99 12.07
C ALA A 25 -8.82 -8.29 12.70
N LEU A 26 -9.07 -9.44 12.08
CA LEU A 26 -8.58 -10.74 12.56
C LEU A 26 -7.05 -10.78 12.56
N THR A 27 -6.41 -10.35 11.47
CA THR A 27 -4.94 -10.28 11.38
C THR A 27 -4.36 -9.31 12.40
N PHE A 28 -5.00 -8.16 12.64
CA PHE A 28 -4.62 -7.23 13.70
C PHE A 28 -4.70 -7.86 15.10
N LEU A 29 -5.81 -8.53 15.43
CA LEU A 29 -5.98 -9.19 16.74
C LEU A 29 -4.96 -10.31 16.96
N LEU A 30 -4.68 -11.12 15.94
CA LEU A 30 -3.68 -12.17 16.02
C LEU A 30 -2.25 -11.60 16.15
N ASN A 31 -1.94 -10.54 15.40
CA ASN A 31 -0.66 -9.84 15.54
C ASN A 31 -0.52 -9.18 16.92
N GLN A 32 -1.61 -8.78 17.56
CA GLN A 32 -1.58 -8.25 18.93
C GLN A 32 -1.09 -9.29 19.94
N ILE A 33 -1.54 -10.54 19.77
CA ILE A 33 -1.09 -11.66 20.61
C ILE A 33 0.40 -11.89 20.39
N LEU A 34 0.86 -11.86 19.13
CA LEU A 34 2.27 -12.03 18.78
C LEU A 34 3.17 -10.98 19.46
N LEU A 35 2.77 -9.71 19.46
CA LEU A 35 3.56 -8.61 20.03
C LEU A 35 3.80 -8.72 21.54
N ARG A 36 2.97 -9.49 22.27
CA ARG A 36 3.21 -9.77 23.70
C ARG A 36 4.40 -10.70 23.95
N PHE A 37 4.79 -11.47 22.93
CA PHE A 37 5.91 -12.42 23.02
C PHE A 37 7.18 -11.91 22.34
N LEU A 38 7.13 -10.71 21.74
CA LEU A 38 8.24 -10.16 20.98
C LEU A 38 8.95 -9.03 21.72
N THR A 39 10.20 -8.84 21.34
CA THR A 39 11.03 -7.70 21.74
C THR A 39 11.20 -6.73 20.56
N PRO A 40 11.50 -5.44 20.82
CA PRO A 40 11.85 -4.51 19.74
C PRO A 40 12.99 -5.01 18.85
N ALA A 41 14.05 -5.59 19.42
CA ALA A 41 15.18 -6.10 18.64
C ALA A 41 14.80 -7.28 17.73
N THR A 42 13.98 -8.22 18.22
CA THR A 42 13.46 -9.33 17.40
C THR A 42 12.54 -8.83 16.30
N LEU A 43 11.72 -7.81 16.58
CA LEU A 43 10.86 -7.19 15.56
C LEU A 43 11.69 -6.43 14.52
N GLY A 44 12.75 -5.72 14.92
CA GLY A 44 13.69 -5.07 14.01
C GLY A 44 14.35 -6.07 13.05
N ARG A 45 14.83 -7.21 13.56
CA ARG A 45 15.38 -8.28 12.70
C ARG A 45 14.32 -8.89 11.76
N ALA A 46 13.08 -9.04 12.20
CA ALA A 46 11.99 -9.50 11.34
C ALA A 46 11.72 -8.50 10.18
N VAL A 47 11.79 -7.19 10.44
CA VAL A 47 11.65 -6.15 9.42
C VAL A 47 12.78 -6.22 8.38
N GLN A 48 14.02 -6.46 8.82
CA GLN A 48 15.15 -6.65 7.89
C GLN A 48 14.96 -7.88 6.99
N LEU A 49 14.47 -9.00 7.53
CA LEU A 49 14.15 -10.20 6.76
C LEU A 49 12.99 -9.99 5.77
N GLU A 50 11.98 -9.22 6.19
CA GLU A 50 10.87 -8.82 5.31
C GLU A 50 11.36 -7.92 4.18
N LEU A 51 12.23 -6.95 4.48
CA LEU A 51 12.85 -6.09 3.47
C LEU A 51 13.67 -6.92 2.48
N TYR A 52 14.46 -7.89 2.96
CA TYR A 52 15.16 -8.86 2.10
C TYR A 52 14.20 -9.55 1.13
N SER A 53 13.12 -10.14 1.65
CA SER A 53 12.13 -10.86 0.84
C SER A 53 11.45 -9.97 -0.20
N ILE A 54 11.00 -8.78 0.21
CA ILE A 54 10.36 -7.79 -0.68
C ILE A 54 11.34 -7.37 -1.78
N SER A 55 12.62 -7.16 -1.45
CA SER A 55 13.66 -6.81 -2.42
C SER A 55 13.82 -7.89 -3.48
N VAL A 56 13.94 -9.16 -3.06
CA VAL A 56 14.07 -10.30 -3.97
C VAL A 56 12.89 -10.35 -4.92
N LEU A 57 11.68 -10.32 -4.37
CA LEU A 57 10.46 -10.41 -5.15
C LEU A 57 10.32 -9.25 -6.13
N PHE A 58 10.55 -8.02 -5.67
CA PHE A 58 10.39 -6.82 -6.48
C PHE A 58 11.31 -6.83 -7.71
N PHE A 59 12.61 -7.02 -7.50
CA PHE A 59 13.58 -7.00 -8.60
C PHE A 59 13.44 -8.20 -9.54
N ALA A 60 12.93 -9.34 -9.05
CA ALA A 60 12.73 -10.52 -9.86
C ALA A 60 11.47 -10.43 -10.75
N ARG A 61 10.37 -9.80 -10.30
CA ARG A 61 9.06 -9.93 -10.98
C ARG A 61 8.38 -8.63 -11.42
N GLU A 62 8.70 -7.47 -10.84
CA GLU A 62 7.88 -6.27 -11.04
C GLU A 62 7.89 -5.78 -12.51
N SER A 63 9.07 -5.67 -13.12
CA SER A 63 9.18 -5.23 -14.52
C SER A 63 8.49 -6.19 -15.49
N LEU A 64 8.48 -7.49 -15.18
CA LEU A 64 7.77 -8.52 -15.95
C LEU A 64 6.26 -8.37 -15.83
N ARG A 65 5.72 -8.15 -14.63
CA ARG A 65 4.28 -7.92 -14.42
C ARG A 65 3.79 -6.70 -15.19
N VAL A 66 4.57 -5.62 -15.22
CA VAL A 66 4.22 -4.41 -15.99
C VAL A 66 4.31 -4.66 -17.50
N ALA A 67 5.33 -5.38 -17.97
CA ALA A 67 5.47 -5.72 -19.39
C ALA A 67 4.30 -6.56 -19.89
N VAL A 68 3.85 -7.54 -19.09
CA VAL A 68 2.71 -8.40 -19.42
C VAL A 68 1.41 -7.61 -19.57
N GLN A 69 1.15 -6.62 -18.72
CA GLN A 69 -0.09 -5.83 -18.78
C GLN A 69 -0.25 -5.09 -20.11
N ARG A 70 0.86 -4.77 -20.79
CA ARG A 70 0.85 -4.08 -22.08
C ARG A 70 0.46 -5.01 -23.24
N VAL A 71 0.67 -6.31 -23.12
CA VAL A 71 0.30 -7.30 -24.16
C VAL A 71 -1.20 -7.30 -24.40
N GLY A 72 -2.00 -7.31 -23.33
CA GLY A 72 -3.46 -7.31 -23.44
C GLY A 72 -4.06 -6.01 -23.97
N SER A 73 -3.26 -4.94 -24.11
CA SER A 73 -3.70 -3.66 -24.68
C SER A 73 -3.55 -3.63 -26.21
N THR A 74 -2.51 -4.27 -26.74
CA THR A 74 -2.20 -4.28 -28.18
C THR A 74 -3.17 -5.16 -28.99
N ASP A 75 -3.71 -6.21 -28.37
CA ASP A 75 -4.68 -7.10 -29.02
C ASP A 75 -6.11 -6.50 -29.08
N ALA A 76 -6.37 -5.40 -28.38
CA ALA A 76 -7.68 -4.73 -28.34
C ALA A 76 -7.86 -3.65 -29.42
N GLU A 77 -6.80 -3.24 -30.12
CA GLU A 77 -6.83 -2.23 -31.19
C GLU A 77 -6.94 -2.84 -32.60
N SER A 78 -7.01 -4.17 -32.72
CA SER A 78 -7.26 -4.85 -34.00
C SER A 78 -8.69 -5.37 -34.06
N GLU A 79 -9.68 -4.47 -34.11
CA GLU A 79 -10.99 -4.84 -34.65
C GLU A 79 -10.83 -5.15 -36.14
N PRO A 80 -11.29 -6.31 -36.64
CA PRO A 80 -11.34 -6.58 -38.06
C PRO A 80 -12.40 -5.65 -38.69
N VAL A 81 -11.97 -4.88 -39.69
CA VAL A 81 -12.85 -4.15 -40.61
C VAL A 81 -13.87 -5.14 -41.17
N ALA A 82 -15.15 -4.90 -40.89
CA ALA A 82 -16.25 -5.68 -41.44
C ALA A 82 -16.22 -5.59 -42.98
N VAL A 83 -15.88 -6.69 -43.64
CA VAL A 83 -16.17 -6.90 -45.05
C VAL A 83 -17.43 -7.76 -45.09
N GLU A 84 -18.53 -7.16 -45.53
CA GLU A 84 -19.78 -7.89 -45.82
C GLU A 84 -19.54 -8.87 -46.96
N SER A 85 -19.53 -10.16 -46.64
CA SER A 85 -19.84 -11.22 -47.61
C SER A 85 -20.67 -12.29 -46.91
N GLN A 86 -21.90 -12.42 -47.37
CA GLN A 86 -22.89 -13.41 -46.95
C GLN A 86 -22.37 -14.82 -47.22
N ASP A 87 -22.24 -15.64 -46.17
CA ASP A 87 -22.41 -17.10 -46.25
C ASP A 87 -22.64 -17.68 -44.84
N GLU A 88 -23.86 -18.14 -44.60
CA GLU A 88 -24.32 -18.76 -43.35
C GLU A 88 -23.72 -20.17 -43.19
N LYS A 89 -22.54 -20.30 -42.57
CA LYS A 89 -22.08 -21.60 -42.01
C LYS A 89 -20.92 -21.60 -40.99
N SER A 90 -20.64 -20.49 -40.27
CA SER A 90 -19.40 -20.38 -39.47
C SER A 90 -19.53 -19.97 -38.00
N GLU A 91 -20.63 -20.24 -37.29
CA GLU A 91 -20.72 -19.87 -35.85
C GLU A 91 -19.84 -20.75 -34.92
N ALA A 92 -19.51 -22.00 -35.28
CA ALA A 92 -18.69 -22.89 -34.44
C ALA A 92 -17.17 -22.71 -34.62
N THR A 93 -16.75 -22.14 -35.76
CA THR A 93 -15.34 -21.95 -36.11
C THR A 93 -14.79 -20.67 -35.49
N GLU A 94 -15.57 -19.59 -35.47
CA GLU A 94 -15.17 -18.31 -34.88
C GLU A 94 -14.98 -18.36 -33.35
N SER A 95 -15.81 -19.13 -32.63
CA SER A 95 -15.65 -19.33 -31.18
C SER A 95 -14.37 -20.09 -30.85
N SER A 96 -13.98 -21.05 -31.70
CA SER A 96 -12.80 -21.90 -31.53
C SER A 96 -11.50 -21.15 -31.86
N GLU A 97 -11.50 -20.31 -32.90
CA GLU A 97 -10.34 -19.47 -33.24
C GLU A 97 -10.09 -18.36 -32.23
N THR A 98 -11.14 -17.71 -31.74
CA THR A 98 -11.04 -16.65 -30.71
C THR A 98 -10.56 -17.23 -29.39
N GLN A 99 -11.01 -18.43 -29.01
CA GLN A 99 -10.50 -19.15 -27.85
C GLN A 99 -9.04 -19.59 -28.02
N SER A 100 -8.63 -20.05 -29.20
CA SER A 100 -7.25 -20.45 -29.51
C SER A 100 -6.27 -19.27 -29.45
N LYS A 101 -6.64 -18.11 -30.00
CA LYS A 101 -5.84 -16.86 -29.91
C LYS A 101 -5.68 -16.39 -28.46
N LYS A 102 -6.76 -16.43 -27.67
CA LYS A 102 -6.72 -16.05 -26.25
C LYS A 102 -5.89 -17.04 -25.40
N ALA A 103 -5.98 -18.34 -25.70
CA ALA A 103 -5.17 -19.38 -25.05
C ALA A 103 -3.67 -19.20 -25.34
N SER A 104 -3.31 -18.89 -26.60
CA SER A 104 -1.94 -18.59 -27.01
C SER A 104 -1.39 -17.35 -26.27
N GLY A 105 -2.18 -16.29 -26.16
CA GLY A 105 -1.82 -15.07 -25.41
C GLY A 105 -1.54 -15.34 -23.92
N VAL A 106 -2.34 -16.19 -23.26
CA VAL A 106 -2.12 -16.57 -21.86
C VAL A 106 -0.82 -17.39 -21.71
N GLN A 107 -0.54 -18.31 -22.63
CA GLN A 107 0.66 -19.15 -22.56
C GLN A 107 1.96 -18.35 -22.79
N ILE A 108 1.96 -17.37 -23.69
CA ILE A 108 3.11 -16.45 -23.89
C ILE A 108 3.49 -15.77 -22.57
N VAL A 109 2.46 -15.30 -21.88
CA VAL A 109 2.60 -14.56 -20.63
C VAL A 109 3.02 -15.47 -19.47
N VAL A 110 2.48 -16.69 -19.40
CA VAL A 110 2.90 -17.73 -18.45
C VAL A 110 4.38 -18.08 -18.65
N ASN A 111 4.81 -18.33 -19.88
CA ASN A 111 6.21 -18.63 -20.17
C ASN A 111 7.14 -17.49 -19.73
N LEU A 112 6.76 -16.23 -20.00
CA LEU A 112 7.55 -15.07 -19.60
C LEU A 112 7.68 -14.96 -18.07
N SER A 113 6.64 -15.33 -17.32
CA SER A 113 6.67 -15.27 -15.85
C SER A 113 7.72 -16.19 -15.22
N TYR A 114 8.11 -17.29 -15.87
CA TYR A 114 9.21 -18.16 -15.40
C TYR A 114 10.57 -17.45 -15.37
N LEU A 115 10.74 -16.36 -16.11
CA LEU A 115 11.93 -15.52 -16.01
C LEU A 115 12.07 -14.89 -14.62
N SER A 116 10.95 -14.64 -13.92
CA SER A 116 10.99 -14.15 -12.54
C SER A 116 11.60 -15.18 -11.59
N LEU A 117 11.30 -16.46 -11.77
CA LEU A 117 11.90 -17.54 -11.00
C LEU A 117 13.40 -17.68 -11.32
N LEU A 118 13.76 -17.61 -12.61
CA LEU A 118 15.16 -17.71 -13.06
C LEU A 118 16.03 -16.57 -12.51
N LEU A 119 15.51 -15.33 -12.50
CA LEU A 119 16.19 -14.17 -11.93
C LEU A 119 16.15 -14.16 -10.39
N GLY A 120 15.08 -14.71 -9.82
CA GLY A 120 14.85 -14.71 -8.38
C GLY A 120 15.80 -15.60 -7.58
N ILE A 121 16.17 -16.78 -8.10
CA ILE A 121 17.09 -17.70 -7.43
C ILE A 121 18.46 -17.05 -7.14
N PRO A 122 19.21 -16.52 -8.14
CA PRO A 122 20.50 -15.89 -7.87
C PRO A 122 20.35 -14.64 -7.01
N LEU A 123 19.25 -13.88 -7.16
CA LEU A 123 18.97 -12.71 -6.34
C LEU A 123 18.69 -13.06 -4.87
N ALA A 124 17.95 -14.14 -4.62
CA ALA A 124 17.67 -14.66 -3.29
C ALA A 124 18.96 -15.12 -2.59
N LEU A 125 19.87 -15.75 -3.32
CA LEU A 125 21.18 -16.15 -2.81
C LEU A 125 22.09 -14.95 -2.54
N LEU A 126 22.16 -13.99 -3.47
CA LEU A 126 23.00 -12.79 -3.32
C LEU A 126 22.54 -11.90 -2.18
N LEU A 127 21.26 -11.53 -2.16
CA LEU A 127 20.69 -10.69 -1.10
C LEU A 127 20.59 -11.47 0.22
N GLY A 128 20.40 -12.79 0.17
CA GLY A 128 20.41 -13.65 1.36
C GLY A 128 21.79 -13.75 1.99
N GLY A 129 22.85 -13.85 1.17
CA GLY A 129 24.24 -13.78 1.61
C GLY A 129 24.58 -12.42 2.24
N LEU A 130 24.17 -11.32 1.62
CA LEU A 130 24.31 -9.97 2.18
C LEU A 130 23.54 -9.80 3.50
N SER A 131 22.31 -10.32 3.56
CA SER A 131 21.51 -10.30 4.78
C SER A 131 22.18 -11.12 5.88
N TRP A 132 22.70 -12.30 5.55
CA TRP A 132 23.43 -13.14 6.49
C TRP A 132 24.67 -12.44 7.04
N THR A 133 25.50 -11.80 6.21
CA THR A 133 26.71 -11.11 6.68
C THR A 133 26.39 -9.89 7.53
N THR A 134 25.38 -9.10 7.15
CA THR A 134 24.95 -7.92 7.93
C THR A 134 24.29 -8.29 9.25
N LEU A 135 23.46 -9.35 9.26
CA LEU A 135 22.79 -9.84 10.46
C LEU A 135 23.73 -10.58 11.41
N SER A 136 24.74 -11.27 10.88
CA SER A 136 25.72 -12.05 11.66
C SER A 136 26.93 -11.22 12.10
N GLY A 137 27.33 -10.21 11.32
CA GLY A 137 28.49 -9.35 11.60
C GLY A 137 28.25 -8.22 12.60
N ALA A 138 27.02 -8.04 13.09
CA ALA A 138 26.69 -7.10 14.16
C ALA A 138 27.09 -7.66 15.55
N GLU A 139 28.32 -8.16 15.68
CA GLU A 139 28.91 -8.67 16.93
C GLU A 139 29.28 -7.49 17.85
N GLY A 140 28.27 -6.93 18.49
CA GLY A 140 28.38 -6.32 19.81
C GLY A 140 27.63 -7.19 20.81
N GLU A 141 28.30 -7.59 21.90
CA GLU A 141 28.05 -8.68 22.86
C GLU A 141 26.65 -8.86 23.51
N ILE A 142 25.54 -8.32 23.00
CA ILE A 142 24.25 -8.30 23.74
C ILE A 142 23.08 -9.09 23.10
N ALA A 143 23.13 -9.56 21.84
CA ALA A 143 22.06 -10.45 21.35
C ALA A 143 22.39 -11.23 20.05
N ALA A 144 23.04 -12.40 20.12
CA ALA A 144 22.88 -13.40 19.08
C ALA A 144 21.40 -13.85 19.07
N THR A 145 20.59 -13.47 18.09
CA THR A 145 19.22 -14.04 18.02
C THR A 145 19.36 -15.49 17.63
N PRO A 146 18.72 -16.40 18.38
CA PRO A 146 18.68 -17.80 18.01
C PRO A 146 18.19 -17.98 16.57
N TYR A 147 18.83 -18.91 15.85
CA TYR A 147 18.37 -19.40 14.54
C TYR A 147 18.27 -18.36 13.40
N ILE A 148 18.98 -17.23 13.48
CA ILE A 148 18.91 -16.20 12.42
C ILE A 148 19.26 -16.75 11.03
N GLY A 149 20.20 -17.69 10.92
CA GLY A 149 20.58 -18.29 9.63
C GLY A 149 19.51 -19.18 9.04
N HIS A 150 18.83 -19.93 9.90
CA HIS A 150 17.67 -20.72 9.49
C HIS A 150 16.55 -19.79 9.01
N ALA A 151 16.34 -18.65 9.69
CA ALA A 151 15.35 -17.67 9.26
C ALA A 151 15.70 -17.04 7.89
N VAL A 152 16.96 -16.62 7.66
CA VAL A 152 17.42 -16.12 6.35
C VAL A 152 17.18 -17.15 5.26
N PHE A 153 17.57 -18.41 5.49
CA PHE A 153 17.36 -19.50 4.54
C PHE A 153 15.88 -19.73 4.24
N ILE A 154 15.03 -19.81 5.27
CA ILE A 154 13.58 -20.03 5.11
C ILE A 154 12.94 -18.86 4.35
N TYR A 155 13.33 -17.61 4.62
CA TYR A 155 12.84 -16.46 3.87
C TYR A 155 13.27 -16.49 2.40
N GLY A 156 14.51 -16.90 2.11
CA GLY A 156 14.99 -17.08 0.74
C GLY A 156 14.23 -18.18 0.00
N LEU A 157 14.01 -19.32 0.66
CA LEU A 157 13.19 -20.41 0.14
C LEU A 157 11.75 -19.96 -0.11
N ALA A 158 11.15 -19.23 0.84
CA ALA A 158 9.80 -18.69 0.71
C ALA A 158 9.70 -17.72 -0.47
N ALA A 159 10.71 -16.85 -0.69
CA ALA A 159 10.74 -15.97 -1.85
C ALA A 159 10.79 -16.74 -3.17
N VAL A 160 11.59 -17.83 -3.25
CA VAL A 160 11.65 -18.69 -4.45
C VAL A 160 10.31 -19.40 -4.70
N ILE A 161 9.67 -19.93 -3.65
CA ILE A 161 8.34 -20.56 -3.75
C ILE A 161 7.28 -19.54 -4.19
N GLU A 162 7.34 -18.33 -3.66
CA GLU A 162 6.43 -17.26 -4.06
C GLU A 162 6.62 -16.88 -5.53
N LEU A 163 7.87 -16.81 -6.01
CA LEU A 163 8.15 -16.59 -7.44
C LEU A 163 7.69 -17.75 -8.32
N ALA A 164 7.74 -19.00 -7.82
CA ALA A 164 7.18 -20.14 -8.52
C ALA A 164 5.64 -20.06 -8.67
N SER A 165 4.97 -19.22 -7.87
CA SER A 165 3.54 -18.97 -8.00
C SER A 165 3.18 -17.89 -9.04
N GLU A 166 4.17 -17.18 -9.60
CA GLU A 166 3.95 -16.12 -10.60
C GLU A 166 3.21 -16.56 -11.87
N PRO A 167 3.50 -17.72 -12.47
CA PRO A 167 2.70 -18.24 -13.58
C PRO A 167 1.20 -18.20 -13.31
N GLY A 168 0.79 -18.59 -12.10
CA GLY A 168 -0.60 -18.55 -11.66
C GLY A 168 -1.12 -17.13 -11.49
N PHE A 169 -0.34 -16.26 -10.84
CA PHE A 169 -0.72 -14.85 -10.67
C PHE A 169 -0.97 -14.17 -12.01
N VAL A 170 -0.04 -14.34 -12.94
CA VAL A 170 -0.07 -13.65 -14.21
C VAL A 170 -1.18 -14.20 -15.11
N ALA A 171 -1.40 -15.53 -15.12
CA ALA A 171 -2.55 -16.13 -15.80
C ALA A 171 -3.90 -15.65 -15.24
N ALA A 172 -4.03 -15.55 -13.91
CA ALA A 172 -5.24 -15.00 -13.30
C ALA A 172 -5.45 -13.52 -13.66
N GLN A 173 -4.37 -12.74 -13.79
CA GLN A 173 -4.43 -11.34 -14.17
C GLN A 173 -4.87 -11.14 -15.63
N THR A 174 -4.31 -11.90 -16.58
CA THR A 174 -4.68 -11.81 -18.00
C THR A 174 -6.11 -12.29 -18.26
N LEU A 175 -6.56 -13.30 -17.51
CA LEU A 175 -7.95 -13.78 -17.57
C LEU A 175 -8.93 -12.93 -16.74
N LEU A 176 -8.47 -11.84 -16.11
CA LEU A 176 -9.27 -10.95 -15.27
C LEU A 176 -10.00 -11.68 -14.12
N LEU A 177 -9.41 -12.76 -13.60
CA LEU A 177 -9.93 -13.56 -12.50
C LEU A 177 -9.63 -12.90 -11.15
N PHE A 178 -10.14 -11.68 -10.96
CA PHE A 178 -9.90 -10.88 -9.76
C PHE A 178 -10.29 -11.59 -8.46
N LYS A 179 -11.34 -12.44 -8.50
CA LYS A 179 -11.77 -13.26 -7.35
C LYS A 179 -10.75 -14.34 -6.98
N VAL A 180 -10.11 -14.98 -7.96
CA VAL A 180 -9.07 -16.00 -7.71
C VAL A 180 -7.85 -15.33 -7.09
N ARG A 181 -7.44 -14.18 -7.64
CA ARG A 181 -6.32 -13.38 -7.10
C ARG A 181 -6.57 -12.92 -5.67
N ALA A 182 -7.70 -12.26 -5.42
CA ALA A 182 -8.05 -11.78 -4.08
C ALA A 182 -8.20 -12.93 -3.08
N GLY A 183 -8.76 -14.07 -3.52
CA GLY A 183 -8.89 -15.27 -2.70
C GLY A 183 -7.55 -15.89 -2.32
N ALA A 184 -6.60 -15.96 -3.26
CA ALA A 184 -5.27 -16.51 -3.02
C ALA A 184 -4.49 -15.68 -2.00
N GLU A 185 -4.52 -14.35 -2.14
CA GLU A 185 -3.86 -13.42 -1.23
C GLU A 185 -4.49 -13.43 0.16
N ALA A 186 -5.83 -13.49 0.24
CA ALA A 186 -6.54 -13.61 1.52
C ALA A 186 -6.23 -14.94 2.23
N ALA A 187 -6.27 -16.06 1.51
CA ALA A 187 -5.94 -17.38 2.07
C ALA A 187 -4.49 -17.42 2.56
N GLY A 188 -3.54 -16.96 1.74
CA GLY A 188 -2.13 -16.88 2.13
C GLY A 188 -1.91 -16.04 3.37
N THR A 189 -2.54 -14.87 3.46
CA THR A 189 -2.43 -13.98 4.62
C THR A 189 -2.96 -14.63 5.90
N VAL A 190 -4.12 -15.28 5.83
CA VAL A 190 -4.71 -15.98 6.98
C VAL A 190 -3.79 -17.11 7.45
N VAL A 191 -3.31 -17.95 6.52
CA VAL A 191 -2.42 -19.07 6.86
C VAL A 191 -1.09 -18.58 7.43
N LYS A 192 -0.49 -17.51 6.86
CA LYS A 192 0.70 -16.84 7.39
C LYS A 192 0.51 -16.44 8.85
N THR A 193 -0.58 -15.75 9.15
CA THR A 193 -0.84 -15.26 10.51
C THR A 193 -1.01 -16.41 11.50
N PHE A 194 -1.77 -17.45 11.14
CA PHE A 194 -1.91 -18.63 12.00
C PHE A 194 -0.58 -19.38 12.19
N ALA A 195 0.22 -19.53 11.14
CA ALA A 195 1.53 -20.18 11.23
C ALA A 195 2.49 -19.38 12.14
N THR A 196 2.54 -18.05 12.00
CA THR A 196 3.38 -17.18 12.84
C THR A 196 2.93 -17.19 14.29
N VAL A 197 1.65 -16.96 14.57
CA VAL A 197 1.14 -16.92 15.95
C VAL A 197 1.20 -18.32 16.58
N GLY A 198 0.80 -19.35 15.84
CA GLY A 198 0.83 -20.74 16.31
C GLY A 198 2.23 -21.19 16.69
N SER A 199 3.22 -20.96 15.82
CA SER A 199 4.62 -21.30 16.12
C SER A 199 5.19 -20.49 17.30
N ALA A 200 4.85 -19.20 17.42
CA ALA A 200 5.25 -18.39 18.58
C ALA A 200 4.61 -18.88 19.90
N LEU A 201 3.33 -19.27 19.87
CA LEU A 201 2.64 -19.80 21.05
C LEU A 201 3.18 -21.17 21.47
N VAL A 202 3.48 -22.05 20.52
CA VAL A 202 4.10 -23.35 20.79
C VAL A 202 5.50 -23.17 21.37
N ALA A 203 6.30 -22.27 20.81
CA ALA A 203 7.61 -21.91 21.34
C ALA A 203 7.54 -21.43 22.79
N HIS A 204 6.61 -20.51 23.06
CA HIS A 204 6.38 -20.00 24.42
C HIS A 204 5.96 -21.11 25.39
N ARG A 205 5.05 -22.01 24.98
CA ARG A 205 4.64 -23.16 25.81
C ARG A 205 5.79 -24.12 26.11
N LEU A 206 6.67 -24.34 25.13
CA LEU A 206 7.85 -25.19 25.26
C LEU A 206 9.05 -24.46 25.90
N ARG A 207 8.90 -23.17 26.26
CA ARG A 207 9.98 -22.30 26.76
C ARG A 207 11.21 -22.24 25.83
N LEU A 208 10.99 -22.36 24.52
CA LEU A 208 12.01 -22.23 23.49
C LEU A 208 12.05 -20.79 22.99
N ASP A 209 13.24 -20.18 22.99
CA ASP A 209 13.44 -18.88 22.32
C ASP A 209 13.72 -19.12 20.83
N LEU A 210 12.66 -19.06 20.02
CA LEU A 210 12.75 -19.20 18.57
C LEU A 210 13.15 -17.89 17.85
N GLY A 211 13.35 -16.79 18.59
CA GLY A 211 13.71 -15.50 18.01
C GLY A 211 12.78 -15.08 16.87
N VAL A 212 13.31 -15.06 15.64
CA VAL A 212 12.60 -14.60 14.43
C VAL A 212 11.97 -15.74 13.59
N LEU A 213 12.20 -17.01 13.94
CA LEU A 213 11.67 -18.15 13.17
C LEU A 213 10.14 -18.15 12.98
N PRO A 214 9.30 -17.72 13.94
CA PRO A 214 7.85 -17.67 13.72
C PRO A 214 7.44 -16.83 12.51
N PHE A 215 8.16 -15.74 12.24
CA PHE A 215 7.93 -14.91 11.05
C PHE A 215 8.34 -15.63 9.76
N ALA A 216 9.47 -16.35 9.80
CA ALA A 216 9.95 -17.13 8.67
C ALA A 216 8.99 -18.28 8.31
N PHE A 217 8.48 -19.01 9.31
CA PHE A 217 7.45 -20.03 9.10
C PHE A 217 6.16 -19.44 8.52
N GLY A 218 5.76 -18.26 8.99
CA GLY A 218 4.64 -17.52 8.41
C GLY A 218 4.85 -17.19 6.94
N GLN A 219 6.02 -16.66 6.57
CA GLN A 219 6.33 -16.29 5.20
C GLN A 219 6.40 -17.53 4.28
N LEU A 220 6.95 -18.65 4.77
CA LEU A 220 6.94 -19.91 4.03
C LEU A 220 5.51 -20.40 3.82
N ALA A 221 4.68 -20.37 4.87
CA ALA A 221 3.29 -20.80 4.79
C ALA A 221 2.47 -19.92 3.84
N PHE A 222 2.74 -18.60 3.80
CA PHE A 222 2.18 -17.67 2.81
C PHE A 222 2.49 -18.12 1.38
N ALA A 223 3.78 -18.27 1.07
CA ALA A 223 4.27 -18.59 -0.26
C ALA A 223 3.74 -19.96 -0.74
N SER A 224 3.78 -20.97 0.13
CA SER A 224 3.25 -22.31 -0.17
C SER A 224 1.74 -22.29 -0.42
N THR A 225 0.99 -21.52 0.38
CA THR A 225 -0.47 -21.38 0.18
C THR A 225 -0.77 -20.71 -1.15
N LEU A 226 -0.03 -19.65 -1.51
CA LEU A 226 -0.22 -18.93 -2.76
C LEU A 226 0.01 -19.86 -3.98
N LEU A 227 1.11 -20.62 -3.97
CA LEU A 227 1.44 -21.59 -5.00
C LEU A 227 0.35 -22.68 -5.12
N LEU A 228 -0.01 -23.30 -4.00
CA LEU A 228 -1.02 -24.37 -3.98
C LEU A 228 -2.39 -23.85 -4.45
N TYR A 229 -2.79 -22.66 -3.98
CA TYR A 229 -4.08 -22.07 -4.34
C TYR A 229 -4.19 -21.83 -5.85
N TYR A 230 -3.13 -21.27 -6.46
CA TYR A 230 -3.12 -21.03 -7.90
C TYR A 230 -3.13 -22.34 -8.70
N ILE A 231 -2.34 -23.35 -8.31
CA ILE A 231 -2.37 -24.66 -8.95
C ILE A 231 -3.79 -25.24 -8.90
N LEU A 232 -4.39 -25.34 -7.70
CA LEU A 232 -5.72 -25.93 -7.53
C LEU A 232 -6.84 -25.19 -8.28
N LYS A 233 -6.77 -23.86 -8.36
CA LYS A 233 -7.83 -23.06 -9.01
C LYS A 233 -7.63 -22.87 -10.50
N LEU A 234 -6.40 -22.79 -11.00
CA LEU A 234 -6.12 -22.50 -12.40
C LEU A 234 -5.87 -23.74 -13.24
N THR A 235 -5.45 -24.88 -12.68
CA THR A 235 -5.37 -26.13 -13.45
C THR A 235 -6.70 -26.53 -14.13
N PRO A 236 -7.88 -26.51 -13.46
CA PRO A 236 -9.14 -26.85 -14.13
C PRO A 236 -9.54 -25.82 -15.18
N ILE A 237 -9.22 -24.54 -14.96
CA ILE A 237 -9.50 -23.44 -15.90
C ILE A 237 -8.57 -23.55 -17.12
N GLY A 238 -7.32 -23.95 -16.92
CA GLY A 238 -6.33 -24.22 -17.96
C GLY A 238 -6.77 -25.33 -18.90
N ASN A 239 -7.30 -26.43 -18.34
CA ASN A 239 -7.83 -27.54 -19.13
C ASN A 239 -9.05 -27.15 -19.98
N GLN A 240 -9.83 -26.15 -19.57
CA GLN A 240 -10.98 -25.64 -20.33
C GLN A 240 -10.58 -24.61 -21.38
N ASN A 241 -9.55 -23.80 -21.11
CA ASN A 241 -9.12 -22.70 -21.96
C ASN A 241 -7.81 -22.99 -22.72
N SER A 242 -7.45 -24.28 -22.86
CA SER A 242 -6.27 -24.75 -23.61
C SER A 242 -4.93 -24.08 -23.25
N PHE A 243 -4.72 -23.73 -21.98
CA PHE A 243 -3.42 -23.23 -21.49
C PHE A 243 -2.92 -24.06 -20.31
N THR A 244 -1.60 -24.09 -20.14
CA THR A 244 -0.94 -24.79 -19.04
C THR A 244 -0.19 -23.81 -18.15
N LEU A 245 -0.10 -24.10 -16.86
CA LEU A 245 0.73 -23.31 -15.95
C LEU A 245 2.23 -23.58 -16.13
N LEU A 246 2.58 -24.67 -16.82
CA LEU A 246 3.95 -25.07 -17.13
C LEU A 246 4.44 -24.34 -18.39
N PRO A 247 5.78 -24.17 -18.54
CA PRO A 247 6.32 -23.60 -19.74
C PRO A 247 6.10 -24.60 -20.89
N THR A 248 5.42 -24.17 -21.94
CA THR A 248 5.19 -24.97 -23.14
C THR A 248 5.69 -24.24 -24.38
N ARG A 249 6.09 -25.00 -25.40
CA ARG A 249 6.59 -24.42 -26.65
C ARG A 249 5.46 -23.66 -27.33
N LEU A 250 5.75 -22.41 -27.72
CA LEU A 250 4.82 -21.63 -28.52
C LEU A 250 4.89 -22.17 -29.95
N ASN A 251 3.84 -22.85 -30.40
CA ASN A 251 3.75 -23.31 -31.78
C ASN A 251 3.63 -22.07 -32.68
N GLN A 252 4.62 -21.86 -33.56
CA GLN A 252 4.55 -20.84 -34.60
C GLN A 252 3.36 -21.15 -35.52
N PRO A 253 2.51 -20.18 -35.89
CA PRO A 253 1.57 -20.39 -36.98
C PRO A 253 2.38 -20.63 -38.25
N THR A 254 2.42 -21.88 -38.71
CA THR A 254 2.95 -22.26 -40.02
C THR A 254 2.01 -21.72 -41.09
N GLN A 255 2.10 -20.42 -41.39
CA GLN A 255 1.62 -19.92 -42.67
C GLN A 255 2.73 -20.13 -43.70
N SER A 256 2.57 -21.23 -44.45
CA SER A 256 3.15 -21.39 -45.77
C SER A 256 2.80 -20.17 -46.62
N THR A 257 3.77 -19.30 -46.90
CA THR A 257 4.22 -18.92 -48.25
C THR A 257 5.19 -17.73 -48.18
N ASN A 258 6.42 -17.97 -48.65
CA ASN A 258 7.34 -17.01 -49.25
C ASN A 258 7.24 -15.52 -48.84
N THR A 259 7.90 -15.15 -47.74
CA THR A 259 8.70 -13.91 -47.73
C THR A 259 9.73 -13.96 -46.62
N SER A 260 11.00 -13.95 -47.04
CA SER A 260 12.17 -13.93 -46.18
C SER A 260 12.25 -12.60 -45.41
N GLN A 261 11.67 -12.51 -44.21
CA GLN A 261 12.04 -11.57 -43.13
C GLN A 261 11.05 -11.66 -41.96
N THR A 262 11.44 -12.33 -40.86
CA THR A 262 11.05 -12.09 -39.43
C THR A 262 11.43 -13.29 -38.55
N ASN A 263 12.64 -13.84 -38.71
CA ASN A 263 13.07 -15.01 -37.93
C ASN A 263 13.59 -14.66 -36.51
N ASN A 264 13.09 -13.59 -35.88
CA ASN A 264 13.76 -12.98 -34.72
C ASN A 264 12.85 -12.60 -33.53
N ASP A 265 11.56 -12.95 -33.54
CA ASP A 265 10.63 -12.46 -32.53
C ASP A 265 10.62 -13.25 -31.22
N TYR A 266 11.19 -14.46 -31.20
CA TYR A 266 11.24 -15.33 -30.01
C TYR A 266 12.67 -15.77 -29.67
N LEU A 267 13.00 -15.77 -28.37
CA LEU A 267 14.22 -16.34 -27.79
C LEU A 267 13.88 -17.76 -27.27
N PHE A 268 14.66 -18.75 -27.71
CA PHE A 268 14.48 -20.16 -27.34
C PHE A 268 13.07 -20.73 -27.55
N SER A 269 12.27 -20.19 -28.48
CA SER A 269 10.85 -20.57 -28.74
C SER A 269 9.88 -20.54 -27.53
N HIS A 270 10.30 -19.93 -26.41
CA HIS A 270 9.49 -19.79 -25.20
C HIS A 270 9.29 -18.34 -24.77
N PHE A 271 10.22 -17.43 -25.10
CA PHE A 271 10.18 -16.02 -24.66
C PHE A 271 10.06 -15.08 -25.85
N SER A 272 9.19 -14.08 -25.82
CA SER A 272 9.12 -13.07 -26.87
C SER A 272 10.18 -11.98 -26.66
N ARG A 273 10.98 -11.70 -27.70
CA ARG A 273 12.03 -10.67 -27.66
C ARG A 273 11.48 -9.25 -27.47
N PRO A 274 10.33 -8.87 -28.07
CA PRO A 274 9.71 -7.56 -27.80
C PRO A 274 9.38 -7.37 -26.31
N LEU A 275 8.82 -8.39 -25.64
CA LEU A 275 8.51 -8.29 -24.21
C LEU A 275 9.76 -8.29 -23.34
N LEU A 276 10.80 -9.01 -23.74
CA LEU A 276 12.08 -8.97 -23.02
C LEU A 276 12.74 -7.58 -23.10
N LYS A 277 12.69 -6.91 -24.26
CA LYS A 277 13.17 -5.53 -24.41
C LYS A 277 12.35 -4.55 -23.57
N ILE A 278 11.02 -4.67 -23.59
CA ILE A 278 10.12 -3.84 -22.77
C ILE A 278 10.39 -4.07 -21.28
N ALA A 279 10.45 -5.33 -20.83
CA ALA A 279 10.76 -5.68 -19.45
C ALA A 279 12.13 -5.13 -19.02
N GLY A 280 13.16 -5.28 -19.85
CA GLY A 280 14.49 -4.72 -19.59
C GLY A 280 14.49 -3.20 -19.42
N SER A 281 13.79 -2.47 -20.31
CA SER A 281 13.65 -1.01 -20.20
C SER A 281 12.89 -0.58 -18.93
N LEU A 282 11.89 -1.35 -18.52
CA LEU A 282 11.08 -1.10 -17.33
C LEU A 282 11.81 -1.43 -16.03
N THR A 283 12.87 -2.25 -16.07
CA THR A 283 13.66 -2.58 -14.88
C THR A 283 14.29 -1.34 -14.27
N ILE A 284 14.87 -0.43 -15.06
CA ILE A 284 15.48 0.81 -14.54
C ILE A 284 14.43 1.69 -13.84
N GLN A 285 13.27 1.87 -14.48
CA GLN A 285 12.16 2.62 -13.90
C GLN A 285 11.65 1.97 -12.60
N SER A 286 11.56 0.63 -12.58
CA SER A 286 11.12 -0.13 -11.41
C SER A 286 12.12 -0.01 -10.27
N THR A 287 13.44 0.01 -10.53
CA THR A 287 14.47 0.24 -9.52
C THR A 287 14.34 1.61 -8.86
N ILE A 288 14.12 2.67 -9.64
CA ILE A 288 13.89 4.01 -9.08
C ILE A 288 12.63 3.99 -8.22
N LYS A 289 11.55 3.39 -8.71
CA LYS A 289 10.29 3.25 -7.96
C LYS A 289 10.49 2.46 -6.66
N TYR A 290 11.31 1.41 -6.67
CA TYR A 290 11.64 0.63 -5.48
C TYR A 290 12.29 1.52 -4.42
N ILE A 291 13.33 2.27 -4.78
CA ILE A 291 14.02 3.18 -3.85
C ILE A 291 13.05 4.23 -3.31
N LEU A 292 12.22 4.82 -4.17
CA LEU A 292 11.25 5.83 -3.73
C LEU A 292 10.15 5.27 -2.82
N THR A 293 9.82 3.98 -2.95
CA THR A 293 8.73 3.35 -2.18
C THR A 293 9.21 2.70 -0.90
N GLN A 294 10.35 1.99 -0.95
CA GLN A 294 10.95 1.27 0.17
C GLN A 294 12.07 2.06 0.85
N GLY A 295 12.30 3.30 0.42
CA GLY A 295 13.41 4.11 0.88
C GLY A 295 13.36 4.43 2.37
N ASP A 296 12.18 4.46 2.99
CA ASP A 296 12.08 4.61 4.45
C ASP A 296 12.61 3.38 5.20
N SER A 297 12.24 2.19 4.72
CA SER A 297 12.65 0.89 5.25
C SER A 297 14.14 0.63 4.99
N LEU A 298 14.65 1.03 3.82
CA LEU A 298 16.08 1.00 3.51
C LEU A 298 16.87 1.92 4.43
N LEU A 299 16.40 3.16 4.62
CA LEU A 299 17.12 4.17 5.40
C LEU A 299 17.12 3.84 6.90
N ILE A 300 16.00 3.37 7.46
CA ILE A 300 15.97 2.94 8.86
C ILE A 300 16.83 1.70 9.09
N THR A 301 16.87 0.76 8.13
CA THR A 301 17.72 -0.42 8.22
C THR A 301 19.21 -0.05 8.17
N ALA A 302 19.57 0.95 7.37
CA ALA A 302 20.95 1.40 7.20
C ALA A 302 21.45 2.29 8.35
N LEU A 303 20.60 3.15 8.91
CA LEU A 303 21.02 4.20 9.84
C LEU A 303 20.64 3.97 11.31
N ALA A 304 19.57 3.21 11.58
CA ALA A 304 19.01 3.09 12.92
C ALA A 304 19.37 1.76 13.58
N THR A 305 19.41 1.75 14.92
CA THR A 305 19.65 0.55 15.71
C THR A 305 18.52 -0.48 15.56
N LEU A 306 18.76 -1.76 15.89
CA LEU A 306 17.71 -2.80 15.85
C LEU A 306 16.52 -2.47 16.77
N GLN A 307 16.78 -1.84 17.91
CA GLN A 307 15.72 -1.39 18.83
C GLN A 307 14.89 -0.26 18.22
N ASP A 308 15.54 0.70 17.55
CA ASP A 308 14.87 1.79 16.84
C ASP A 308 14.04 1.27 15.67
N GLN A 309 14.57 0.33 14.89
CA GLN A 309 13.86 -0.33 13.79
C GLN A 309 12.57 -0.99 14.30
N GLY A 310 12.65 -1.77 15.38
CA GLY A 310 11.48 -2.39 16.00
C GLY A 310 10.50 -1.37 16.58
N SER A 311 10.98 -0.30 17.21
CA SER A 311 10.14 0.75 17.79
C SER A 311 9.41 1.55 16.72
N TYR A 312 10.09 1.90 15.63
CA TYR A 312 9.48 2.54 14.46
C TYR A 312 8.48 1.61 13.77
N ALA A 313 8.82 0.33 13.56
CA ALA A 313 7.92 -0.63 12.94
C ALA A 313 6.64 -0.81 13.78
N LEU A 314 6.76 -0.87 15.10
CA LEU A 314 5.62 -0.88 16.01
C LEU A 314 4.79 0.41 15.88
N ALA A 315 5.44 1.58 15.94
CA ALA A 315 4.78 2.87 15.85
C ALA A 315 4.05 3.06 14.52
N SER A 316 4.67 2.67 13.40
CA SER A 316 4.07 2.70 12.06
C SER A 316 2.89 1.72 11.94
N ASN A 317 2.99 0.54 12.57
CA ASN A 317 1.89 -0.43 12.59
C ASN A 317 0.66 0.06 13.37
N TYR A 318 0.82 0.73 14.51
CA TYR A 318 -0.32 1.29 15.25
C TYR A 318 -0.78 2.64 14.69
N GLY A 319 0.14 3.57 14.45
CA GLY A 319 -0.17 4.90 13.95
C GLY A 319 -0.78 4.86 12.54
N GLY A 320 -0.30 3.97 11.67
CA GLY A 320 -0.84 3.74 10.33
C GLY A 320 -2.17 2.97 10.31
N LEU A 321 -2.69 2.51 11.46
CA LEU A 321 -3.98 1.82 11.52
C LEU A 321 -5.14 2.76 11.19
N ILE A 322 -5.10 4.00 11.70
CA ILE A 322 -6.09 5.03 11.39
C ILE A 322 -6.08 5.32 9.89
N ALA A 323 -4.89 5.44 9.29
CA ALA A 323 -4.76 5.63 7.85
C ALA A 323 -5.39 4.47 7.06
N ARG A 324 -5.14 3.22 7.46
CA ARG A 324 -5.64 2.03 6.76
C ARG A 324 -7.14 1.75 6.96
N MET A 325 -7.69 2.06 8.13
CA MET A 325 -9.08 1.75 8.48
C MET A 325 -10.04 2.89 8.16
N LEU A 326 -9.59 4.13 8.21
CA LEU A 326 -10.42 5.31 8.02
C LEU A 326 -10.06 6.10 6.75
N PHE A 327 -8.80 6.53 6.61
CA PHE A 327 -8.43 7.45 5.52
C PHE A 327 -8.41 6.77 4.15
N GLN A 328 -7.85 5.57 4.05
CA GLN A 328 -7.72 4.83 2.79
C GLN A 328 -9.08 4.57 2.12
N PRO A 329 -10.14 4.06 2.80
CA PRO A 329 -11.46 3.91 2.19
C PRO A 329 -12.05 5.23 1.67
N ILE A 330 -11.87 6.32 2.43
CA ILE A 330 -12.33 7.66 2.03
C ILE A 330 -11.55 8.15 0.81
N GLU A 331 -10.24 7.93 0.76
CA GLU A 331 -9.37 8.26 -0.36
C GLU A 331 -9.80 7.54 -1.66
N GLU A 332 -10.00 6.22 -1.59
CA GLU A 332 -10.43 5.41 -2.73
C GLU A 332 -11.81 5.83 -3.25
N ALA A 333 -12.74 6.14 -2.33
CA ALA A 333 -14.06 6.68 -2.70
C ALA A 333 -13.94 8.06 -3.35
N SER A 334 -13.09 8.93 -2.80
CA SER A 334 -12.87 10.29 -3.30
C SER A 334 -12.28 10.29 -4.71
N ARG A 335 -11.29 9.43 -4.98
CA ARG A 335 -10.67 9.30 -6.31
C ARG A 335 -11.71 8.99 -7.39
N ASN A 336 -12.58 8.01 -7.14
CA ASN A 336 -13.65 7.64 -8.07
C ASN A 336 -14.69 8.76 -8.25
N LEU A 337 -15.01 9.48 -7.18
CA LEU A 337 -15.94 10.60 -7.21
C LEU A 337 -15.40 11.77 -8.03
N PHE A 338 -14.15 12.18 -7.79
CA PHE A 338 -13.51 13.27 -8.52
C PHE A 338 -13.33 12.93 -9.99
N ALA A 339 -12.96 11.68 -10.32
CA ALA A 339 -12.86 11.25 -11.72
C ALA A 339 -14.18 11.47 -12.47
N LYS A 340 -15.33 11.16 -11.84
CA LYS A 340 -16.65 11.38 -12.44
C LYS A 340 -17.04 12.86 -12.52
N LEU A 341 -16.82 13.63 -11.46
CA LEU A 341 -17.19 15.06 -11.41
C LEU A 341 -16.34 15.93 -12.34
N CYS A 342 -15.12 15.50 -12.64
CA CYS A 342 -14.16 16.25 -13.45
C CYS A 342 -14.03 15.74 -14.90
N ALA A 343 -14.63 14.59 -15.26
CA ALA A 343 -14.50 13.96 -16.58
C ALA A 343 -14.96 14.84 -17.76
N SER A 344 -15.96 15.70 -17.56
CA SER A 344 -16.57 16.50 -18.63
C SER A 344 -16.05 17.94 -18.71
N SER A 345 -14.92 18.25 -18.06
CA SER A 345 -14.40 19.61 -17.90
C SER A 345 -13.00 19.79 -18.49
N ALA A 346 -12.78 19.27 -19.70
CA ALA A 346 -11.57 19.56 -20.47
C ALA A 346 -11.56 21.06 -20.82
N PRO A 347 -10.44 21.79 -20.61
CA PRO A 347 -10.32 23.17 -21.05
C PRO A 347 -10.36 23.19 -22.59
N ASP A 348 -11.29 23.94 -23.19
CA ASP A 348 -11.30 24.13 -24.63
C ASP A 348 -10.32 25.26 -24.98
N PRO A 349 -9.17 24.98 -25.63
CA PRO A 349 -8.15 25.98 -25.91
C PRO A 349 -8.60 27.03 -26.95
N LYS A 350 -9.79 26.88 -27.55
CA LYS A 350 -10.30 27.77 -28.61
C LYS A 350 -11.26 28.87 -28.11
N LEU A 351 -11.66 28.87 -26.84
CA LEU A 351 -12.57 29.88 -26.30
C LEU A 351 -11.81 30.90 -25.43
N ASN A 352 -11.51 32.07 -25.99
CA ASN A 352 -11.03 33.27 -25.26
C ASN A 352 -12.12 33.92 -24.39
N THR A 353 -13.04 33.13 -23.83
CA THR A 353 -14.05 33.61 -22.88
C THR A 353 -13.61 33.27 -21.47
N LYS A 354 -13.89 34.16 -20.51
CA LYS A 354 -13.62 33.90 -19.08
C LYS A 354 -14.16 32.52 -18.72
N PRO A 355 -13.40 31.68 -17.99
CA PRO A 355 -13.83 30.33 -17.66
C PRO A 355 -15.12 30.40 -16.83
N THR A 356 -16.26 30.08 -17.46
CA THR A 356 -17.51 29.90 -16.74
C THR A 356 -17.41 28.61 -15.93
N PRO A 357 -17.65 28.65 -14.61
CA PRO A 357 -17.44 27.50 -13.78
C PRO A 357 -18.49 26.43 -14.10
N SER A 358 -18.03 25.28 -14.58
CA SER A 358 -18.91 24.13 -14.77
C SER A 358 -19.32 23.57 -13.40
N PRO A 359 -20.55 23.04 -13.26
CA PRO A 359 -21.09 22.59 -11.98
C PRO A 359 -20.30 21.41 -11.37
N GLY A 360 -19.64 20.60 -12.20
CA GLY A 360 -18.81 19.46 -11.78
C GLY A 360 -17.59 19.89 -10.95
N PRO A 361 -16.65 20.69 -11.49
CA PRO A 361 -15.51 21.24 -10.77
C PRO A 361 -15.88 22.03 -9.52
N GLN A 362 -16.96 22.82 -9.54
CA GLN A 362 -17.44 23.52 -8.34
C GLN A 362 -17.84 22.55 -7.23
N ARG A 363 -18.60 21.50 -7.58
CA ARG A 363 -19.01 20.48 -6.61
C ARG A 363 -17.81 19.67 -6.11
N ALA A 364 -16.83 19.37 -6.98
CA ALA A 364 -15.59 18.72 -6.59
C ALA A 364 -14.78 19.58 -5.59
N ALA A 365 -14.66 20.89 -5.83
CA ALA A 365 -14.01 21.82 -4.91
C ALA A 365 -14.70 21.86 -3.55
N GLN A 366 -16.04 21.98 -3.51
CA GLN A 366 -16.81 21.97 -2.27
C GLN A 366 -16.60 20.67 -1.47
N ILE A 367 -16.64 19.51 -2.14
CA ILE A 367 -16.43 18.20 -1.49
C ILE A 367 -15.00 18.08 -0.98
N LEU A 368 -13.99 18.45 -1.78
CA LEU A 368 -12.60 18.42 -1.37
C LEU A 368 -12.34 19.33 -0.16
N THR A 369 -12.82 20.57 -0.18
CA THR A 369 -12.71 21.49 0.97
C THR A 369 -13.40 20.92 2.21
N THR A 370 -14.58 20.30 2.04
CA THR A 370 -15.31 19.68 3.16
C THR A 370 -14.51 18.53 3.78
N ILE A 371 -13.98 17.61 2.97
CA ILE A 371 -13.18 16.48 3.46
C ILE A 371 -11.91 16.98 4.14
N LEU A 372 -11.17 17.89 3.51
CA LEU A 372 -9.95 18.44 4.09
C LEU A 372 -10.23 19.17 5.41
N LYS A 373 -11.34 19.92 5.51
CA LYS A 373 -11.72 20.59 6.76
C LYS A 373 -12.10 19.59 7.85
N ILE A 374 -12.80 18.50 7.52
CA ILE A 374 -13.05 17.41 8.49
C ILE A 374 -11.73 16.81 8.97
N TYR A 375 -10.76 16.63 8.07
CA TYR A 375 -9.45 16.05 8.42
C TYR A 375 -8.61 16.99 9.27
N THR A 376 -8.60 18.30 9.01
CA THR A 376 -7.90 19.27 9.89
C THR A 376 -8.54 19.35 11.26
N LEU A 377 -9.87 19.27 11.36
CA LEU A 377 -10.58 19.20 12.65
C LEU A 377 -10.30 17.91 13.42
N LEU A 378 -10.26 16.76 12.73
CA LEU A 378 -9.86 15.48 13.33
C LEU A 378 -8.38 15.47 13.74
N SER A 379 -7.54 16.23 13.05
CA SER A 379 -6.10 16.32 13.33
C SER A 379 -5.80 17.05 14.64
N LEU A 380 -6.64 18.00 15.07
CA LEU A 380 -6.44 18.74 16.34
C LEU A 380 -6.37 17.82 17.58
N PRO A 381 -7.36 16.95 17.87
CA PRO A 381 -7.27 16.04 19.00
C PRO A 381 -6.15 15.02 18.83
N ILE A 382 -5.87 14.54 17.61
CA ILE A 382 -4.78 13.58 17.37
C ILE A 382 -3.42 14.20 17.70
N ALA A 383 -3.14 15.42 17.23
CA ALA A 383 -1.86 16.09 17.43
C ALA A 383 -1.65 16.55 18.89
N THR A 384 -2.73 16.88 19.61
CA THR A 384 -2.64 17.43 20.97
C THR A 384 -2.74 16.36 22.07
N LEU A 385 -3.63 15.38 21.91
CA LEU A 385 -3.82 14.30 22.88
C LEU A 385 -2.96 13.09 22.56
N GLY A 386 -2.73 12.81 21.26
CA GLY A 386 -2.03 11.62 20.79
C GLY A 386 -0.65 11.41 21.43
N PRO A 387 0.23 12.43 21.52
CA PRO A 387 1.54 12.29 22.15
C PRO A 387 1.47 11.86 23.63
N SER A 388 0.47 12.34 24.37
CA SER A 388 0.27 11.98 25.78
C SER A 388 -0.49 10.67 25.97
N LEU A 389 -1.34 10.30 25.02
CA LEU A 389 -2.17 9.09 25.07
C LEU A 389 -1.44 7.85 24.51
N ALA A 390 -0.47 8.05 23.61
CA ALA A 390 0.24 6.96 22.93
C ALA A 390 1.03 6.04 23.89
N PRO A 391 1.87 6.54 24.82
CA PRO A 391 2.57 5.66 25.77
C PRO A 391 1.64 4.82 26.66
N PRO A 392 0.63 5.37 27.36
CA PRO A 392 -0.23 4.56 28.22
C PRO A 392 -1.10 3.57 27.43
N LEU A 393 -1.62 3.96 26.25
CA LEU A 393 -2.32 3.02 25.36
C LEU A 393 -1.41 1.88 24.91
N LEU A 394 -0.15 2.18 24.54
CA LEU A 394 0.79 1.16 24.13
C LEU A 394 1.13 0.19 25.28
N SER A 395 1.33 0.72 26.49
CA SER A 395 1.56 -0.12 27.69
C SER A 395 0.39 -1.06 27.97
N LEU A 396 -0.85 -0.62 27.73
CA LEU A 396 -2.04 -1.45 27.91
C LEU A 396 -2.18 -2.53 26.83
N ILE A 397 -1.91 -2.16 25.58
CA ILE A 397 -2.17 -3.00 24.40
C ILE A 397 -1.01 -3.98 24.14
N ALA A 398 0.21 -3.46 23.97
CA ALA A 398 1.41 -4.22 23.63
C ALA A 398 2.20 -4.68 24.87
N GLY A 399 2.04 -3.99 26.01
CA GLY A 399 2.65 -4.32 27.29
C GLY A 399 3.74 -3.33 27.73
N PRO A 400 4.03 -3.23 29.04
CA PRO A 400 4.94 -2.20 29.60
C PRO A 400 6.39 -2.28 29.10
N ARG A 401 6.83 -3.45 28.61
CA ARG A 401 8.19 -3.64 28.06
C ARG A 401 8.45 -2.75 26.85
N TRP A 402 7.44 -2.53 26.00
CA TRP A 402 7.56 -1.70 24.81
C TRP A 402 7.72 -0.23 25.16
N THR A 403 7.01 0.25 26.18
CA THR A 403 7.15 1.63 26.66
C THR A 403 8.48 1.86 27.37
N ALA A 404 8.97 0.90 28.14
CA ALA A 404 10.28 0.99 28.80
C ALA A 404 11.44 1.11 27.81
N LEU A 405 11.27 0.59 26.59
CA LEU A 405 12.27 0.62 25.51
C LEU A 405 12.09 1.81 24.54
N GLY A 406 11.26 2.80 24.89
CA GLY A 406 11.10 4.05 24.15
C GLY A 406 10.06 4.02 23.01
N ALA A 407 9.43 2.88 22.71
CA ALA A 407 8.47 2.78 21.61
C ALA A 407 7.20 3.63 21.83
N GLY A 408 6.84 3.87 23.10
CA GLY A 408 5.72 4.76 23.46
C GLY A 408 5.94 6.19 22.96
N ASP A 409 7.15 6.71 23.12
CA ASP A 409 7.48 8.05 22.67
C ASP A 409 7.58 8.15 21.14
N VAL A 410 8.04 7.08 20.48
CA VAL A 410 8.08 7.00 19.01
C VAL A 410 6.65 7.03 18.46
N LEU A 411 5.72 6.29 19.06
CA LEU A 411 4.31 6.35 18.72
C LEU A 411 3.71 7.74 19.03
N GLY A 412 4.15 8.38 20.11
CA GLY A 412 3.78 9.76 20.42
C GLY A 412 4.26 10.76 19.36
N ALA A 413 5.49 10.62 18.86
CA ALA A 413 5.99 11.40 17.73
C ALA A 413 5.22 11.11 16.43
N TYR A 414 4.84 9.84 16.22
CA TYR A 414 4.02 9.42 15.07
C TYR A 414 2.63 10.07 15.08
N ALA A 415 2.10 10.47 16.25
CA ALA A 415 0.83 11.19 16.31
C ALA A 415 0.84 12.51 15.52
N TYR A 416 1.99 13.19 15.43
CA TYR A 416 2.15 14.38 14.58
C TYR A 416 2.22 14.06 13.09
N TYR A 417 2.56 12.82 12.74
CA TYR A 417 2.62 12.36 11.35
C TYR A 417 1.25 11.97 10.79
N ILE A 418 0.32 11.51 11.64
CA ILE A 418 -1.04 11.09 11.23
C ILE A 418 -1.83 12.19 10.49
N PRO A 419 -1.84 13.47 10.94
CA PRO A 419 -2.45 14.57 10.19
C PRO A 419 -1.92 14.72 8.76
N LEU A 420 -0.61 14.55 8.57
CA LEU A 420 0.03 14.65 7.26
C LEU A 420 -0.43 13.53 6.33
N LEU A 421 -0.53 12.30 6.84
CA LEU A 421 -1.09 11.17 6.09
C LEU A 421 -2.53 11.43 5.63
N ALA A 422 -3.36 12.01 6.50
CA ALA A 422 -4.75 12.32 6.19
C ALA A 422 -4.85 13.33 5.02
N LEU A 423 -4.13 14.44 5.12
CA LEU A 423 -4.13 15.49 4.09
C LEU A 423 -3.54 15.01 2.78
N ASN A 424 -2.41 14.30 2.84
CA ASN A 424 -1.73 13.77 1.66
C ASN A 424 -2.65 12.82 0.86
N GLY A 425 -3.30 11.86 1.52
CA GLY A 425 -4.12 10.85 0.84
C GLY A 425 -5.24 11.47 0.00
N VAL A 426 -6.05 12.38 0.57
CA VAL A 426 -7.17 13.00 -0.16
C VAL A 426 -6.71 13.95 -1.27
N LEU A 427 -5.60 14.67 -1.08
CA LEU A 427 -5.02 15.49 -2.14
C LEU A 427 -4.49 14.64 -3.29
N GLU A 428 -3.81 13.53 -3.00
CA GLU A 428 -3.33 12.59 -4.02
C GLU A 428 -4.48 11.86 -4.73
N ALA A 429 -5.59 11.56 -4.05
CA ALA A 429 -6.79 11.06 -4.70
C ALA A 429 -7.34 12.03 -5.73
N PHE A 430 -7.33 13.33 -5.46
CA PHE A 430 -7.73 14.34 -6.44
C PHE A 430 -6.75 14.40 -7.61
N VAL A 431 -5.44 14.53 -7.33
CA VAL A 431 -4.39 14.55 -8.37
C VAL A 431 -4.54 13.32 -9.26
N SER A 432 -4.59 12.12 -8.69
CA SER A 432 -4.70 10.86 -9.45
C SER A 432 -5.97 10.78 -10.29
N ALA A 433 -7.03 11.49 -9.93
CA ALA A 433 -8.29 11.50 -10.67
C ALA A 433 -8.31 12.52 -11.83
N THR A 434 -7.47 13.56 -11.78
CA THR A 434 -7.54 14.70 -12.72
C THR A 434 -6.25 15.03 -13.48
N ALA A 435 -5.10 14.49 -13.03
CA ALA A 435 -3.78 14.80 -13.58
C ALA A 435 -3.58 14.16 -14.96
N THR A 436 -2.89 14.90 -15.83
CA THR A 436 -2.44 14.37 -17.13
C THR A 436 -1.13 13.59 -16.98
N ASN A 437 -0.72 12.86 -18.00
CA ASN A 437 0.59 12.17 -18.01
C ASN A 437 1.78 13.12 -17.76
N LYS A 438 1.68 14.39 -18.22
CA LYS A 438 2.72 15.41 -17.98
C LYS A 438 2.77 15.78 -16.51
N ASP A 439 1.61 15.99 -15.89
CA ASP A 439 1.50 16.34 -14.48
C ASP A 439 2.00 15.20 -13.58
N LEU A 440 1.68 13.95 -13.91
CA LEU A 440 2.17 12.77 -13.20
C LEU A 440 3.69 12.58 -13.32
N TYR A 441 4.29 12.98 -14.44
CA TYR A 441 5.73 13.00 -14.59
C TYR A 441 6.38 14.07 -13.70
N VAL A 442 5.83 15.29 -13.69
CA VAL A 442 6.29 16.37 -12.79
C VAL A 442 6.12 15.97 -11.32
N GLN A 443 5.01 15.31 -10.97
CA GLN A 443 4.78 14.74 -9.65
C GLN A 443 5.89 13.76 -9.27
N SER A 444 6.26 12.88 -10.18
CA SER A 444 7.30 11.87 -9.95
C SER A 444 8.67 12.50 -9.70
N LEU A 445 9.01 13.58 -10.43
CA LEU A 445 10.23 14.33 -10.19
C LEU A 445 10.22 15.02 -8.82
N TRP A 446 9.07 15.62 -8.43
CA TRP A 446 8.90 16.25 -7.12
C TRP A 446 8.93 15.24 -5.97
N MET A 447 8.38 14.05 -6.14
CA MET A 447 8.50 12.94 -5.20
C MET A 447 9.97 12.53 -5.03
N GLY A 448 10.76 12.53 -6.11
CA GLY A 448 12.21 12.32 -6.06
C GLY A 448 12.94 13.41 -5.24
N ALA A 449 12.62 14.68 -5.45
CA ALA A 449 13.20 15.78 -4.66
C ALA A 449 12.82 15.71 -3.17
N SER A 450 11.55 15.39 -2.88
CA SER A 450 11.06 15.18 -1.51
C SER A 450 11.76 13.99 -0.84
N PHE A 451 12.08 12.95 -1.61
CA PHE A 451 12.86 11.80 -1.14
C PHE A 451 14.30 12.17 -0.79
N VAL A 452 14.96 13.04 -1.56
CA VAL A 452 16.30 13.54 -1.21
C VAL A 452 16.26 14.35 0.09
N ALA A 453 15.26 15.23 0.25
CA ALA A 453 15.06 15.98 1.49
C ALA A 453 14.78 15.06 2.69
N PHE A 454 13.96 14.03 2.48
CA PHE A 454 13.73 12.94 3.43
C PHE A 454 15.03 12.26 3.85
N ALA A 455 15.83 11.79 2.89
CA ALA A 455 17.07 11.08 3.15
C ALA A 455 18.08 11.95 3.91
N GLY A 456 18.23 13.22 3.52
CA GLY A 456 19.09 14.19 4.21
C GLY A 456 18.60 14.48 5.64
N THR A 457 17.28 14.63 5.83
CA THR A 457 16.68 14.85 7.15
C THR A 457 16.89 13.64 8.06
N ALA A 458 16.69 12.42 7.56
CA ALA A 458 16.90 11.23 8.38
C ALA A 458 18.38 10.99 8.69
N TRP A 459 19.30 11.25 7.76
CA TRP A 459 20.74 11.23 8.08
C TRP A 459 21.06 12.20 9.22
N GLY A 460 20.63 13.47 9.12
CA GLY A 460 20.87 14.47 10.15
C GLY A 460 20.19 14.15 11.49
N ALA A 461 18.93 13.69 11.46
CA ALA A 461 18.16 13.43 12.67
C ALA A 461 18.57 12.13 13.38
N VAL A 462 18.87 11.07 12.63
CA VAL A 462 19.25 9.76 13.18
C VAL A 462 20.72 9.75 13.59
N VAL A 463 21.63 10.17 12.70
CA VAL A 463 23.08 10.12 12.93
C VAL A 463 23.56 11.38 13.67
N GLY A 464 23.17 12.57 13.21
CA GLY A 464 23.66 13.83 13.76
C GLY A 464 23.08 14.18 15.13
N ALA A 465 21.75 14.07 15.27
CA ALA A 465 21.03 14.43 16.49
C ALA A 465 20.74 13.24 17.42
N GLY A 466 21.05 12.00 17.01
CA GLY A 466 20.81 10.81 17.82
C GLY A 466 19.34 10.53 18.15
N LEU A 467 18.40 11.02 17.34
CA LEU A 467 16.95 10.88 17.62
C LEU A 467 16.40 9.47 17.34
N GLY A 468 17.23 8.57 16.80
CA GLY A 468 16.86 7.17 16.53
C GLY A 468 15.56 7.05 15.73
N ALA A 469 14.64 6.21 16.19
CA ALA A 469 13.34 6.00 15.56
C ALA A 469 12.49 7.29 15.42
N LYS A 470 12.58 8.23 16.37
CA LYS A 470 11.87 9.52 16.27
C LYS A 470 12.39 10.37 15.10
N GLY A 471 13.69 10.28 14.83
CA GLY A 471 14.33 10.96 13.69
C GLY A 471 13.77 10.47 12.35
N VAL A 472 13.48 9.17 12.23
CA VAL A 472 12.86 8.60 11.01
C VAL A 472 11.42 9.07 10.85
N VAL A 473 10.64 9.14 11.94
CA VAL A 473 9.28 9.70 11.90
C VAL A 473 9.32 11.17 11.43
N LEU A 474 10.25 11.97 11.95
CA LEU A 474 10.43 13.36 11.53
C LEU A 474 10.80 13.48 10.05
N ALA A 475 11.73 12.66 9.58
CA ALA A 475 12.11 12.65 8.17
C ALA A 475 10.91 12.33 7.27
N ASN A 476 10.10 11.34 7.64
CA ASN A 476 8.87 11.01 6.91
C ASN A 476 7.84 12.15 6.95
N ALA A 477 7.74 12.87 8.07
CA ALA A 477 6.91 14.07 8.13
C ALA A 477 7.37 15.14 7.12
N VAL A 478 8.69 15.39 7.01
CA VAL A 478 9.25 16.30 6.00
C VAL A 478 8.92 15.83 4.57
N ASN A 479 9.06 14.53 4.30
CA ASN A 479 8.67 13.95 3.01
C ASN A 479 7.20 14.24 2.67
N MET A 480 6.30 14.00 3.63
CA MET A 480 4.87 14.22 3.45
C MET A 480 4.51 15.70 3.28
N VAL A 481 5.18 16.61 3.98
CA VAL A 481 5.00 18.05 3.75
C VAL A 481 5.35 18.43 2.32
N GLY A 482 6.47 17.94 1.79
CA GLY A 482 6.87 18.16 0.39
C GLY A 482 5.80 17.67 -0.58
N ARG A 483 5.25 16.47 -0.36
CA ARG A 483 4.16 15.90 -1.18
C ARG A 483 2.87 16.72 -1.09
N ILE A 484 2.46 17.11 0.11
CA ILE A 484 1.27 17.93 0.35
C ILE A 484 1.40 19.29 -0.34
N ALA A 485 2.57 19.94 -0.23
CA ALA A 485 2.82 21.25 -0.83
C ALA A 485 2.63 21.22 -2.36
N TRP A 486 3.18 20.20 -3.03
CA TRP A 486 3.00 20.04 -4.47
C TRP A 486 1.56 19.70 -4.85
N CYS A 487 0.91 18.77 -4.14
CA CYS A 487 -0.48 18.41 -4.44
C CYS A 487 -1.42 19.61 -4.23
N ALA A 488 -1.22 20.39 -3.16
CA ALA A 488 -1.99 21.60 -2.92
C ALA A 488 -1.75 22.65 -4.02
N GLY A 489 -0.49 22.84 -4.46
CA GLY A 489 -0.15 23.68 -5.61
C GLY A 489 -0.86 23.24 -6.90
N PHE A 490 -0.85 21.94 -7.20
CA PHE A 490 -1.54 21.37 -8.35
C PHE A 490 -3.06 21.61 -8.26
N VAL A 491 -3.68 21.30 -7.11
CA VAL A 491 -5.13 21.46 -6.90
C VAL A 491 -5.56 22.91 -7.09
N THR A 492 -4.85 23.85 -6.47
CA THR A 492 -5.16 25.30 -6.60
C THR A 492 -5.04 25.77 -8.04
N GLY A 493 -3.97 25.39 -8.76
CA GLY A 493 -3.79 25.72 -10.17
C GLY A 493 -4.84 25.08 -11.08
N TRP A 494 -5.23 23.83 -10.80
CA TRP A 494 -6.21 23.09 -11.61
C TRP A 494 -7.62 23.69 -11.52
N PHE A 495 -8.05 24.11 -10.32
CA PHE A 495 -9.32 24.81 -10.13
C PHE A 495 -9.27 26.24 -10.67
N GLY A 496 -8.17 26.96 -10.45
CA GLY A 496 -7.96 28.31 -10.97
C GLY A 496 -8.05 28.37 -12.50
N GLY A 497 -7.45 27.40 -13.20
CA GLY A 497 -7.56 27.25 -14.66
C GLY A 497 -8.99 26.98 -15.17
N ARG A 498 -9.94 26.69 -14.27
CA ARG A 498 -11.36 26.43 -14.58
C ARG A 498 -12.30 27.45 -13.97
N GLY A 499 -11.78 28.59 -13.49
CA GLY A 499 -12.59 29.67 -12.92
C GLY A 499 -13.25 29.32 -11.59
N VAL A 500 -12.73 28.32 -10.87
CA VAL A 500 -13.19 27.95 -9.53
C VAL A 500 -12.16 28.43 -8.51
N GLU A 501 -12.58 29.29 -7.59
CA GLU A 501 -11.71 29.72 -6.49
C GLU A 501 -11.56 28.59 -5.46
N PHE A 502 -10.36 28.04 -5.36
CA PHE A 502 -9.99 27.08 -4.31
C PHE A 502 -8.86 27.67 -3.47
N SER A 503 -9.17 27.99 -2.21
CA SER A 503 -8.19 28.49 -1.24
C SER A 503 -7.94 27.46 -0.15
N VAL A 504 -6.66 27.14 0.07
CA VAL A 504 -6.21 26.25 1.15
C VAL A 504 -6.54 26.86 2.53
N LEU A 505 -6.65 28.18 2.64
CA LEU A 505 -7.01 28.85 3.90
C LEU A 505 -8.43 28.48 4.37
N ASN A 506 -9.34 28.16 3.45
CA ASN A 506 -10.72 27.79 3.79
C ASN A 506 -10.82 26.41 4.47
N VAL A 507 -9.73 25.65 4.45
CA VAL A 507 -9.61 24.32 5.08
C VAL A 507 -9.23 24.43 6.57
N LEU A 508 -8.69 25.58 6.99
CA LEU A 508 -8.22 25.75 8.37
C LEU A 508 -9.39 25.72 9.37
N PRO A 509 -9.20 25.11 10.55
CA PRO A 509 -10.12 25.25 11.67
C PRO A 509 -10.29 26.71 12.09
N SER A 510 -11.41 27.03 12.72
CA SER A 510 -11.63 28.33 13.35
C SER A 510 -10.57 28.62 14.41
N ALA A 511 -10.25 29.90 14.60
CA ALA A 511 -9.29 30.35 15.61
C ALA A 511 -9.65 29.85 17.02
N GLY A 512 -10.95 29.73 17.34
CA GLY A 512 -11.42 29.15 18.60
C GLY A 512 -11.03 27.68 18.77
N SER A 513 -11.26 26.85 17.75
CA SER A 513 -10.85 25.43 17.76
C SER A 513 -9.33 25.28 17.94
N VAL A 514 -8.54 26.11 17.25
CA VAL A 514 -7.07 26.11 17.38
C VAL A 514 -6.63 26.58 18.77
N ALA A 515 -7.24 27.64 19.31
CA ALA A 515 -6.92 28.15 20.64
C ALA A 515 -7.20 27.13 21.74
N VAL A 516 -8.34 26.42 21.68
CA VAL A 516 -8.63 25.36 22.64
C VAL A 516 -7.64 24.21 22.48
N ALA A 517 -7.34 23.76 21.26
CA ALA A 517 -6.33 22.74 21.02
C ALA A 517 -4.95 23.13 21.58
N ALA A 518 -4.53 24.39 21.41
CA ALA A 518 -3.28 24.91 21.96
C ALA A 518 -3.25 24.95 23.50
N SER A 519 -4.41 25.02 24.16
CA SER A 519 -4.50 24.97 25.63
C SER A 519 -4.38 23.55 26.22
N VAL A 520 -4.57 22.51 25.40
CA VAL A 520 -4.61 21.10 25.84
C VAL A 520 -3.32 20.66 26.55
N PRO A 521 -2.10 20.94 26.06
CA PRO A 521 -0.88 20.55 26.77
C PRO A 521 -0.79 21.15 28.18
N VAL A 522 -1.27 22.39 28.36
CA VAL A 522 -1.30 23.06 29.67
C VAL A 522 -2.31 22.36 30.59
N LEU A 523 -3.50 22.03 30.09
CA LEU A 523 -4.53 21.30 30.84
C LEU A 523 -4.06 19.89 31.25
N LEU A 524 -3.37 19.19 30.34
CA LEU A 524 -2.81 17.87 30.62
C LEU A 524 -1.70 17.94 31.68
N ASN A 525 -0.86 18.98 31.64
CA ASN A 525 0.17 19.18 32.64
C ASN A 525 -0.42 19.58 34.00
N ALA A 526 -1.41 20.47 34.02
CA ALA A 526 -2.08 20.91 35.25
C ALA A 526 -2.89 19.79 35.93
N SER A 527 -3.45 18.86 35.15
CA SER A 527 -4.18 17.70 35.67
C SER A 527 -3.28 16.52 36.06
N LYS A 528 -1.96 16.64 35.90
CA LYS A 528 -1.01 15.55 36.18
C LYS A 528 -1.11 15.08 37.63
N GLY A 529 -1.15 13.76 37.84
CA GLY A 529 -1.23 13.13 39.17
C GLY A 529 -2.63 13.01 39.77
N THR A 530 -3.65 13.71 39.25
CA THR A 530 -5.04 13.66 39.76
C THR A 530 -5.65 12.26 39.84
N LEU A 531 -5.35 11.39 38.87
CA LEU A 531 -5.80 10.00 38.81
C LEU A 531 -4.65 9.00 38.96
N GLY A 532 -3.50 9.42 39.51
CA GLY A 532 -2.31 8.58 39.63
C GLY A 532 -2.53 7.31 40.46
N ALA A 533 -3.47 7.33 41.41
CA ALA A 533 -3.85 6.18 42.23
C ALA A 533 -4.39 4.98 41.42
N TYR A 534 -4.90 5.22 40.19
CA TYR A 534 -5.46 4.19 39.31
C TYR A 534 -4.47 3.73 38.23
N GLY A 535 -3.19 4.11 38.34
CA GLY A 535 -2.13 3.70 37.41
C GLY A 535 -2.43 4.09 35.96
N VAL A 536 -2.15 3.17 35.02
CA VAL A 536 -2.30 3.41 33.57
C VAL A 536 -3.76 3.71 33.18
N LEU A 537 -4.74 3.06 33.80
CA LEU A 537 -6.16 3.30 33.52
C LEU A 537 -6.59 4.70 33.98
N GLY A 538 -6.06 5.18 35.11
CA GLY A 538 -6.27 6.54 35.58
C GLY A 538 -5.72 7.59 34.61
N GLU A 539 -4.54 7.35 34.06
CA GLU A 539 -3.91 8.24 33.08
C GLU A 539 -4.72 8.31 31.77
N ILE A 540 -5.21 7.17 31.27
CA ILE A 540 -6.06 7.11 30.08
C ILE A 540 -7.39 7.84 30.33
N ALA A 541 -8.02 7.61 31.48
CA ALA A 541 -9.27 8.28 31.83
C ALA A 541 -9.07 9.81 31.92
N ARG A 542 -7.97 10.28 32.53
CA ARG A 542 -7.64 11.70 32.62
C ARG A 542 -7.53 12.35 31.23
N VAL A 543 -6.71 11.77 30.35
CA VAL A 543 -6.52 12.28 28.98
C VAL A 543 -7.85 12.19 28.21
N GLY A 544 -8.64 11.14 28.44
CA GLY A 544 -9.97 10.97 27.85
C GLY A 544 -10.93 12.09 28.24
N VAL A 545 -10.99 12.48 29.52
CA VAL A 545 -11.83 13.61 29.97
C VAL A 545 -11.43 14.91 29.28
N VAL A 546 -10.13 15.23 29.24
CA VAL A 546 -9.64 16.42 28.52
C VAL A 546 -9.99 16.35 27.03
N GLY A 547 -9.91 15.15 26.44
CA GLY A 547 -10.29 14.92 25.06
C GLY A 547 -11.78 15.13 24.77
N VAL A 548 -12.68 14.69 25.66
CA VAL A 548 -14.12 14.95 25.54
C VAL A 548 -14.41 16.45 25.57
N VAL A 549 -13.77 17.18 26.49
CA VAL A 549 -13.90 18.65 26.57
C VAL A 549 -13.40 19.33 25.29
N LEU A 550 -12.23 18.91 24.77
CA LEU A 550 -11.68 19.42 23.52
C LEU A 550 -12.63 19.20 22.34
N VAL A 551 -13.13 17.97 22.16
CA VAL A 551 -14.03 17.62 21.04
C VAL A 551 -15.35 18.38 21.15
N ALA A 552 -15.89 18.53 22.36
CA ALA A 552 -17.09 19.33 22.59
C ALA A 552 -16.88 20.80 22.24
N ALA A 553 -15.74 21.39 22.65
CA ALA A 553 -15.40 22.77 22.33
C ALA A 553 -15.21 22.99 20.82
N ILE A 554 -14.52 22.08 20.12
CA ILE A 554 -14.42 22.10 18.66
C ILE A 554 -15.82 22.03 18.02
N GLY A 555 -16.69 21.16 18.54
CA GLY A 555 -18.09 21.05 18.12
C GLY A 555 -18.87 22.37 18.22
N ILE A 556 -18.63 23.14 19.28
CA ILE A 556 -19.25 24.45 19.50
C ILE A 556 -18.69 25.49 18.52
N PHE A 557 -17.38 25.60 18.39
CA PHE A 557 -16.74 26.59 17.50
C PHE A 557 -17.01 26.32 16.01
N GLU A 558 -17.17 25.05 15.62
CA GLU A 558 -17.44 24.64 14.23
C GLU A 558 -18.92 24.32 13.96
N ILE A 559 -19.83 24.71 14.85
CA ILE A 559 -21.24 24.31 14.75
C ILE A 559 -21.89 24.69 13.40
N GLN A 560 -21.48 25.83 12.82
CA GLN A 560 -21.97 26.26 11.51
C GLN A 560 -21.51 25.33 10.38
N PHE A 561 -20.26 24.87 10.43
CA PHE A 561 -19.73 23.92 9.47
C PHE A 561 -20.42 22.55 9.59
N PHE A 562 -20.64 22.06 10.80
CA PHE A 562 -21.36 20.80 11.02
C PHE A 562 -22.82 20.87 10.56
N LYS A 563 -23.49 22.01 10.76
CA LYS A 563 -24.84 22.26 10.21
C LYS A 563 -24.85 22.22 8.68
N GLN A 564 -23.85 22.81 8.01
CA GLN A 564 -23.72 22.73 6.55
C GLN A 564 -23.52 21.29 6.08
N CYS A 565 -22.65 20.52 6.73
CA CYS A 565 -22.44 19.10 6.43
C CYS A 565 -23.72 18.28 6.57
N TYR A 566 -24.49 18.52 7.64
CA TYR A 566 -25.78 17.85 7.86
C TYR A 566 -26.79 18.15 6.75
N THR A 567 -26.89 19.42 6.32
CA THR A 567 -27.78 19.82 5.21
C THR A 567 -27.37 19.17 3.89
N LEU A 568 -26.07 19.07 3.60
CA LEU A 568 -25.56 18.40 2.40
C LEU A 568 -25.97 16.91 2.37
N ILE A 569 -25.80 16.20 3.49
CA ILE A 569 -26.20 14.79 3.60
C ILE A 569 -27.72 14.64 3.44
N LYS A 570 -28.51 15.52 4.06
CA LYS A 570 -29.98 15.48 3.98
C LYS A 570 -30.49 15.75 2.56
N SER A 571 -29.86 16.65 1.80
CA SER A 571 -30.23 16.94 0.42
C SER A 571 -29.91 15.81 -0.57
N SER A 572 -29.10 14.82 -0.15
CA SER A 572 -28.67 13.68 -0.98
C SER A 572 -29.47 12.40 -0.73
N ARG A 573 -30.35 12.37 0.28
CA ARG A 573 -31.35 11.33 0.51
C ARG A 573 -32.68 11.78 -0.05
#